data_AF-A0A443NC76-F1
#
_entry.id   AF-A0A443NC76-F1
#
_cell.length_a   1.000
_cell.length_b   1.000
_cell.length_c   1.000
_cell.angle_alpha   90.00
_cell.angle_beta   90.00
_cell.angle_gamma   90.00
#
_symmetry.space_group_name_H-M   'P 1'
#
loop_
_entity.id
_entity.type
_entity.pdbx_description
1 polymer ?
#
loop_
_entity_poly.entity_id
_entity_poly.type
_entity_poly.pdbx_seq_one_letter_code
_entity_poly.pdbx_strand_id
1 'polypeptide(L)'
;MANAYEEDEEDDVEVIERGKRPLAHGSEVSSARGSTTISIVSKTKKPKQKGPIDVFFTPNPDVVVQNRKAQGKQKRIDAIDPYRQELREHACIRFARWMYDAGIPFNAVNCDSFGPMIEAIEQYGPGMKPPSYHEVQVPLLKKEIEHTNNLMKGHRDDWVKYGCSICQ
;
A
#
# COMPACT_ATOMS: atom_id res chain seq x y z
N MET A 1 -11.05 56.83 22.43
CA MET A 1 -9.79 57.22 21.78
C MET A 1 -9.00 55.94 21.66
N ALA A 2 -8.96 55.22 20.53
CA ALA A 2 -9.21 55.59 19.12
C ALA A 2 -8.23 56.64 18.58
N ASN A 3 -7.73 56.54 17.34
CA ASN A 3 -7.92 55.46 16.32
C ASN A 3 -6.97 54.26 16.63
N ALA A 4 -6.48 53.38 15.75
CA ALA A 4 -6.56 53.16 14.28
C ALA A 4 -6.30 51.64 13.99
N TYR A 5 -6.55 50.99 12.83
CA TYR A 5 -6.78 51.38 11.41
C TYR A 5 -5.52 51.82 10.63
N GLU A 6 -5.14 51.29 9.45
CA GLU A 6 -5.69 50.15 8.66
C GLU A 6 -4.74 48.91 8.79
N GLU A 7 -4.07 48.25 7.84
CA GLU A 7 -3.87 48.32 6.37
C GLU A 7 -3.59 46.86 5.89
N ASP A 8 -3.97 46.44 4.66
CA ASP A 8 -4.25 45.02 4.32
C ASP A 8 -3.62 44.46 3.00
N GLU A 9 -3.41 43.12 2.91
CA GLU A 9 -3.19 42.32 1.67
C GLU A 9 -3.98 40.98 1.73
N GLU A 10 -4.75 40.66 0.67
CA GLU A 10 -5.60 39.47 0.55
C GLU A 10 -5.21 38.68 -0.73
N ASP A 11 -4.72 37.45 -0.59
CA ASP A 11 -4.32 36.59 -1.73
C ASP A 11 -5.55 36.03 -2.47
N ASP A 12 -5.78 36.49 -3.70
CA ASP A 12 -6.91 36.09 -4.57
C ASP A 12 -6.99 34.57 -4.83
N VAL A 13 -8.05 33.92 -4.34
CA VAL A 13 -8.40 32.53 -4.72
C VAL A 13 -9.51 32.54 -5.76
N GLU A 14 -9.15 32.49 -7.05
CA GLU A 14 -10.13 32.46 -8.16
C GLU A 14 -11.09 31.26 -8.09
N VAL A 15 -12.37 31.53 -7.78
CA VAL A 15 -13.44 30.52 -7.78
C VAL A 15 -14.10 30.45 -9.17
N ILE A 16 -13.75 29.44 -9.96
CA ILE A 16 -14.35 29.20 -11.29
C ILE A 16 -15.71 28.48 -11.15
N GLU A 17 -16.77 29.25 -10.92
CA GLU A 17 -18.18 28.82 -10.91
C GLU A 17 -18.80 28.81 -12.32
N ARG A 18 -18.99 27.62 -12.93
CA ARG A 18 -19.91 27.37 -14.07
C ARG A 18 -20.01 25.87 -14.38
N GLY A 19 -21.17 25.26 -14.59
CA GLY A 19 -22.56 25.73 -14.51
C GLY A 19 -23.54 24.55 -14.55
N LYS A 20 -24.84 24.77 -14.26
CA LYS A 20 -25.79 23.69 -13.90
C LYS A 20 -26.99 23.56 -14.86
N ARG A 21 -27.41 22.30 -15.13
CA ARG A 21 -28.64 21.83 -15.84
C ARG A 21 -28.59 21.86 -17.39
N PRO A 22 -29.49 21.14 -18.11
CA PRO A 22 -30.60 20.29 -17.64
C PRO A 22 -30.56 18.81 -18.11
N LEU A 23 -31.49 18.00 -17.62
CA LEU A 23 -31.85 16.70 -18.22
C LEU A 23 -32.83 16.91 -19.38
N ALA A 24 -32.78 16.03 -20.39
CA ALA A 24 -33.85 15.83 -21.36
C ALA A 24 -33.92 14.34 -21.76
N HIS A 25 -35.12 13.85 -22.05
CA HIS A 25 -35.39 12.47 -22.49
C HIS A 25 -35.65 12.49 -24.01
N GLY A 26 -35.08 11.54 -24.77
CA GLY A 26 -35.28 11.47 -26.22
C GLY A 26 -34.68 10.18 -26.81
N SER A 27 -35.25 9.69 -27.91
CA SER A 27 -34.89 8.40 -28.53
C SER A 27 -34.60 8.55 -30.03
N GLU A 28 -34.08 7.46 -30.60
CA GLU A 28 -34.05 7.09 -32.03
C GLU A 28 -33.08 7.76 -33.03
N VAL A 29 -32.03 6.98 -33.35
CA VAL A 29 -31.64 6.53 -34.72
C VAL A 29 -31.44 7.58 -35.83
N SER A 30 -30.19 7.68 -36.31
CA SER A 30 -29.87 7.48 -37.74
C SER A 30 -28.38 7.32 -38.06
N SER A 31 -28.09 6.67 -39.20
CA SER A 31 -26.78 6.24 -39.69
C SER A 31 -26.01 7.33 -40.48
N ALA A 32 -24.67 7.36 -40.39
CA ALA A 32 -23.79 7.21 -41.57
C ALA A 32 -22.27 7.28 -41.27
N ARG A 33 -21.51 6.44 -42.01
CA ARG A 33 -20.12 6.62 -42.51
C ARG A 33 -19.06 7.22 -41.58
N GLY A 34 -18.24 6.34 -41.02
CA GLY A 34 -17.09 6.67 -40.17
C GLY A 34 -15.87 7.32 -40.85
N SER A 35 -14.86 7.56 -40.02
CA SER A 35 -13.50 7.92 -40.40
C SER A 35 -12.51 7.13 -39.52
N THR A 36 -11.42 6.65 -40.11
CA THR A 36 -10.44 5.81 -39.42
C THR A 36 -9.34 6.66 -38.80
N THR A 37 -9.42 6.88 -37.48
CA THR A 37 -8.29 7.35 -36.67
C THR A 37 -7.92 6.28 -35.65
N ILE A 38 -6.87 5.50 -35.94
CA ILE A 38 -6.36 4.46 -35.04
C ILE A 38 -5.51 5.14 -33.96
N SER A 39 -6.18 5.80 -33.01
CA SER A 39 -5.51 6.34 -31.83
C SER A 39 -5.05 5.19 -30.94
N ILE A 40 -3.75 4.87 -31.01
CA ILE A 40 -3.10 3.88 -30.15
C ILE A 40 -2.91 4.49 -28.74
N VAL A 41 -4.03 4.79 -28.09
CA VAL A 41 -4.06 5.07 -26.65
C VAL A 41 -3.86 3.74 -25.96
N SER A 42 -2.67 3.54 -25.40
CA SER A 42 -2.36 2.40 -24.53
C SER A 42 -3.30 2.43 -23.33
N LYS A 43 -4.38 1.62 -23.39
CA LYS A 43 -5.37 1.50 -22.32
C LYS A 43 -4.70 0.89 -21.09
N THR A 44 -4.13 1.74 -20.24
CA THR A 44 -3.65 1.39 -18.91
C THR A 44 -4.81 0.74 -18.16
N LYS A 45 -4.71 -0.56 -17.95
CA LYS A 45 -5.76 -1.33 -17.26
C LYS A 45 -5.81 -0.82 -15.83
N LYS A 46 -6.86 -0.06 -15.50
CA LYS A 46 -7.11 0.38 -14.12
C LYS A 46 -6.98 -0.83 -13.19
N PRO A 47 -6.28 -0.73 -12.05
CA PRO A 47 -6.17 -1.84 -11.13
C PRO A 47 -7.57 -2.29 -10.72
N LYS A 48 -7.80 -3.61 -10.74
CA LYS A 48 -9.09 -4.16 -10.34
C LYS A 48 -9.34 -3.79 -8.88
N GLN A 49 -10.45 -3.11 -8.60
CA GLN A 49 -10.90 -2.93 -7.22
C GLN A 49 -11.25 -4.29 -6.65
N LYS A 50 -10.66 -4.65 -5.50
CA LYS A 50 -11.00 -5.87 -4.79
C LYS A 50 -12.41 -5.73 -4.19
N GLY A 51 -13.24 -6.76 -4.37
CA GLY A 51 -14.57 -6.83 -3.76
C GLY A 51 -14.50 -7.33 -2.31
N PRO A 52 -15.57 -7.15 -1.49
CA PRO A 52 -15.61 -7.69 -0.13
C PRO A 52 -15.39 -9.20 -0.03
N ILE A 53 -15.74 -9.95 -1.10
CA ILE A 53 -15.53 -11.39 -1.19
C ILE A 53 -14.04 -11.79 -1.37
N ASP A 54 -13.22 -10.92 -1.97
CA ASP A 54 -11.81 -11.22 -2.25
C ASP A 54 -10.96 -11.31 -0.96
N VAL A 55 -11.47 -10.76 0.16
CA VAL A 55 -10.84 -10.87 1.48
C VAL A 55 -10.72 -12.33 1.92
N PHE A 56 -11.76 -13.14 1.69
CA PHE A 56 -11.78 -14.57 2.07
C PHE A 56 -10.86 -15.45 1.20
N PHE A 57 -10.44 -14.95 0.03
CA PHE A 57 -9.53 -15.63 -0.89
C PHE A 57 -8.12 -15.00 -0.93
N THR A 58 -7.86 -13.97 -0.13
CA THR A 58 -6.54 -13.33 -0.06
C THR A 58 -5.61 -14.18 0.81
N PRO A 59 -4.51 -14.75 0.26
CA PRO A 59 -3.61 -15.65 0.99
C PRO A 59 -2.73 -14.88 1.98
N ASN A 60 -2.44 -15.48 3.14
CA ASN A 60 -1.56 -14.90 4.16
C ASN A 60 -0.20 -14.46 3.52
N PRO A 61 0.22 -13.18 3.67
CA PRO A 61 1.51 -12.66 3.23
C PRO A 61 2.73 -13.54 3.54
N ASP A 62 2.81 -14.13 4.74
CA ASP A 62 3.90 -15.03 5.15
C ASP A 62 4.00 -16.23 4.19
N VAL A 63 2.86 -16.87 3.94
CA VAL A 63 2.74 -18.05 3.08
C VAL A 63 3.07 -17.71 1.64
N VAL A 64 2.67 -16.52 1.15
CA VAL A 64 3.05 -16.05 -0.20
C VAL A 64 4.55 -15.85 -0.31
N VAL A 65 5.19 -15.23 0.68
CA VAL A 65 6.64 -14.97 0.68
C VAL A 65 7.44 -16.27 0.76
N GLN A 66 7.05 -17.22 1.63
CA GLN A 66 7.71 -18.52 1.72
C GLN A 66 7.55 -19.34 0.42
N ASN A 67 6.36 -19.31 -0.20
CA ASN A 67 6.14 -19.96 -1.51
C ASN A 67 7.03 -19.35 -2.61
N ARG A 68 7.23 -18.02 -2.63
CA ARG A 68 8.17 -17.36 -3.55
C ARG A 68 9.64 -17.76 -3.28
N LYS A 69 10.05 -17.91 -2.02
CA LYS A 69 11.38 -18.44 -1.66
C LYS A 69 11.56 -19.89 -2.17
N ALA A 70 10.51 -20.72 -2.12
CA ALA A 70 10.56 -22.13 -2.52
C ALA A 70 10.49 -22.37 -4.04
N GLN A 71 9.74 -21.57 -4.81
CA GLN A 71 9.48 -21.81 -6.24
C GLN A 71 10.65 -21.47 -7.21
N GLY A 72 11.83 -21.14 -6.68
CA GLY A 72 13.05 -20.94 -7.46
C GLY A 72 13.13 -19.60 -8.19
N LYS A 73 14.30 -19.34 -8.80
CA LYS A 73 14.71 -18.02 -9.34
C LYS A 73 14.11 -17.70 -10.73
N GLN A 74 12.87 -18.11 -10.99
CA GLN A 74 12.19 -17.82 -12.25
C GLN A 74 11.97 -16.31 -12.39
N LYS A 75 12.68 -15.68 -13.33
CA LYS A 75 12.48 -14.26 -13.66
C LYS A 75 11.06 -14.07 -14.20
N ARG A 76 10.18 -13.49 -13.40
CA ARG A 76 8.85 -13.08 -13.84
C ARG A 76 8.96 -11.99 -14.91
N ILE A 77 7.95 -11.92 -15.78
CA ILE A 77 7.91 -11.01 -16.95
C ILE A 77 7.98 -9.53 -16.52
N ASP A 78 7.52 -9.22 -15.30
CA ASP A 78 7.56 -7.88 -14.72
C ASP A 78 8.97 -7.38 -14.34
N ALA A 79 9.97 -8.27 -14.23
CA ALA A 79 11.37 -7.87 -14.06
C ALA A 79 12.03 -7.38 -15.37
N ILE A 80 11.29 -7.36 -16.48
CA ILE A 80 11.71 -6.88 -17.80
C ILE A 80 10.86 -5.67 -18.25
N ASP A 81 9.76 -5.37 -17.55
CA ASP A 81 8.85 -4.25 -17.83
C ASP A 81 9.45 -2.92 -17.29
N PRO A 82 9.86 -1.96 -18.15
CA PRO A 82 10.49 -0.72 -17.71
C PRO A 82 9.60 0.08 -16.76
N TYR A 83 8.29 0.10 -17.00
CA TYR A 83 7.33 0.82 -16.16
C TYR A 83 7.27 0.26 -14.73
N ARG A 84 7.41 -1.06 -14.56
CA ARG A 84 7.45 -1.67 -13.22
C ARG A 84 8.82 -1.51 -12.55
N GLN A 85 9.90 -1.37 -13.31
CA GLN A 85 11.21 -0.99 -12.78
C GLN A 85 11.23 0.46 -12.28
N GLU A 86 10.69 1.42 -13.05
CA GLU A 86 10.54 2.83 -12.64
C GLU A 86 9.70 2.97 -11.35
N LEU A 87 8.54 2.31 -11.29
CA LEU A 87 7.70 2.27 -10.08
C LEU A 87 8.45 1.68 -8.87
N ARG A 88 9.25 0.63 -9.10
CA ARG A 88 10.07 0.02 -8.04
C ARG A 88 11.16 0.98 -7.55
N GLU A 89 11.83 1.69 -8.46
CA GLU A 89 12.86 2.67 -8.10
C GLU A 89 12.27 3.84 -7.29
N HIS A 90 11.15 4.41 -7.74
CA HIS A 90 10.42 5.44 -6.99
C HIS A 90 10.01 4.95 -5.59
N ALA A 91 9.50 3.72 -5.46
CA ALA A 91 9.17 3.13 -4.16
C ALA A 91 10.42 2.95 -3.26
N CYS A 92 11.51 2.42 -3.81
CA CYS A 92 12.77 2.22 -3.08
C CYS A 92 13.38 3.53 -2.60
N ILE A 93 13.35 4.61 -3.39
CA ILE A 93 13.85 5.93 -2.99
C ILE A 93 13.04 6.51 -1.82
N ARG A 94 11.70 6.39 -1.87
CA ARG A 94 10.83 6.86 -0.77
C ARG A 94 11.02 6.04 0.50
N PHE A 95 11.18 4.72 0.37
CA PHE A 95 11.46 3.82 1.48
C PHE A 95 12.84 4.09 2.12
N ALA A 96 13.89 4.25 1.31
CA ALA A 96 15.23 4.56 1.80
C ALA A 96 15.28 5.90 2.54
N ARG A 97 14.56 6.92 2.04
CA ARG A 97 14.41 8.19 2.77
C ARG A 97 13.67 8.00 4.09
N TRP A 98 12.55 7.27 4.12
CA TRP A 98 11.84 6.98 5.37
C TRP A 98 12.72 6.24 6.39
N MET A 99 13.53 5.26 5.96
CA MET A 99 14.50 4.60 6.83
C MET A 99 15.52 5.58 7.42
N TYR A 100 16.04 6.51 6.62
CA TYR A 100 16.98 7.53 7.06
C TYR A 100 16.33 8.50 8.06
N ASP A 101 15.17 9.07 7.69
CA ASP A 101 14.40 10.02 8.49
C ASP A 101 13.95 9.39 9.84
N ALA A 102 13.77 8.06 9.89
CA ALA A 102 13.40 7.30 11.10
C ALA A 102 14.57 6.59 11.81
N GLY A 103 15.82 6.74 11.36
CA GLY A 103 17.01 6.14 11.98
C GLY A 103 17.08 4.60 11.92
N ILE A 104 16.42 3.97 10.96
CA ILE A 104 16.29 2.50 10.87
C ILE A 104 17.57 1.90 10.26
N PRO A 105 18.23 0.92 10.93
CA PRO A 105 19.45 0.31 10.42
C PRO A 105 19.18 -0.48 9.14
N PHE A 106 20.10 -0.40 8.15
CA PHE A 106 19.92 -1.04 6.84
C PHE A 106 19.66 -2.56 6.90
N ASN A 107 20.14 -3.26 7.94
CA ASN A 107 19.86 -4.69 8.14
C ASN A 107 18.37 -5.02 8.37
N ALA A 108 17.51 -4.03 8.67
CA ALA A 108 16.07 -4.24 8.84
C ALA A 108 15.38 -4.83 7.60
N VAL A 109 15.94 -4.62 6.39
CA VAL A 109 15.40 -5.23 5.16
C VAL A 109 15.65 -6.75 5.07
N ASN A 110 16.54 -7.28 5.92
CA ASN A 110 16.85 -8.71 6.02
C ASN A 110 16.03 -9.42 7.11
N CYS A 111 15.23 -8.70 7.90
CA CYS A 111 14.30 -9.31 8.86
C CYS A 111 13.21 -10.08 8.11
N ASP A 112 12.90 -11.31 8.53
CA ASP A 112 11.90 -12.15 7.82
C ASP A 112 10.50 -11.52 7.77
N SER A 113 10.15 -10.63 8.70
CA SER A 113 8.91 -9.84 8.71
C SER A 113 8.84 -8.74 7.63
N PHE A 114 9.97 -8.33 7.04
CA PHE A 114 9.99 -7.26 6.02
C PHE A 114 9.28 -7.68 4.73
N GLY A 115 9.50 -8.91 4.26
CA GLY A 115 8.82 -9.45 3.07
C GLY A 115 7.29 -9.49 3.22
N PRO A 116 6.75 -10.14 4.27
CA PRO A 116 5.32 -10.17 4.57
C PRO A 116 4.70 -8.79 4.77
N MET A 117 5.42 -7.85 5.39
CA MET A 117 4.96 -6.45 5.51
C MET A 117 4.73 -5.80 4.13
N ILE A 118 5.70 -5.91 3.22
CA ILE A 118 5.57 -5.35 1.85
C ILE A 118 4.45 -6.06 1.08
N GLU A 119 4.35 -7.38 1.19
CA GLU A 119 3.28 -8.18 0.58
C GLU A 119 1.89 -7.79 1.12
N ALA A 120 1.74 -7.54 2.43
CA ALA A 120 0.48 -7.07 3.01
C ALA A 120 0.05 -5.70 2.45
N ILE A 121 1.01 -4.80 2.22
CA ILE A 121 0.77 -3.47 1.62
C ILE A 121 0.38 -3.61 0.13
N GLU A 122 1.05 -4.48 -0.64
CA GLU A 122 0.64 -4.80 -2.02
C GLU A 122 -0.75 -5.44 -2.07
N GLN A 123 -1.08 -6.30 -1.10
CA GLN A 123 -2.39 -6.95 -0.99
C GLN A 123 -3.53 -5.99 -0.61
N TYR A 124 -3.28 -4.94 0.17
CA TYR A 124 -4.25 -3.84 0.35
C TYR A 124 -4.39 -3.05 -0.96
N GLY A 125 -3.27 -2.64 -1.54
CA GLY A 125 -3.20 -1.87 -2.79
C GLY A 125 -3.39 -0.36 -2.60
N PRO A 126 -3.73 0.38 -3.68
CA PRO A 126 -3.83 1.83 -3.65
C PRO A 126 -4.90 2.35 -2.68
N GLY A 127 -4.57 3.40 -1.93
CA GLY A 127 -5.49 4.02 -0.97
C GLY A 127 -5.34 3.55 0.48
N MET A 128 -4.35 2.70 0.80
CA MET A 128 -3.98 2.43 2.19
C MET A 128 -3.58 3.73 2.89
N LYS A 129 -4.23 4.04 4.02
CA LYS A 129 -3.77 5.10 4.92
C LYS A 129 -2.61 4.58 5.78
N PRO A 130 -1.53 5.35 6.00
CA PRO A 130 -0.54 5.01 7.00
C PRO A 130 -1.20 4.84 8.38
N PRO A 131 -0.78 3.87 9.21
CA PRO A 131 -1.30 3.72 10.56
C PRO A 131 -0.91 4.91 11.44
N SER A 132 -1.82 5.37 12.29
CA SER A 132 -1.52 6.44 13.24
C SER A 132 -0.62 5.96 14.37
N TYR A 133 0.06 6.91 15.03
CA TYR A 133 0.94 6.64 16.18
C TYR A 133 0.23 5.80 17.26
N HIS A 134 -1.02 6.12 17.60
CA HIS A 134 -1.78 5.40 18.61
C HIS A 134 -2.17 3.98 18.19
N GLU A 135 -2.44 3.75 16.90
CA GLU A 135 -2.70 2.40 16.36
C GLU A 135 -1.46 1.52 16.41
N VAL A 136 -0.28 2.06 16.08
CA VAL A 136 1.00 1.35 16.20
C VAL A 136 1.29 1.05 17.68
N GLN A 137 1.25 2.06 18.53
CA GLN A 137 1.67 1.98 19.93
C GLN A 137 0.81 1.02 20.78
N VAL A 138 -0.51 0.99 20.57
CA VAL A 138 -1.43 0.30 21.50
C VAL A 138 -2.02 -1.00 20.92
N PRO A 139 -2.91 -1.00 19.90
CA PRO A 139 -3.52 -2.24 19.44
C PRO A 139 -2.60 -3.10 18.56
N LEU A 140 -1.73 -2.53 17.72
CA LEU A 140 -0.85 -3.34 16.86
C LEU A 140 0.28 -4.00 17.66
N LEU A 141 0.99 -3.26 18.52
CA LEU A 141 2.02 -3.84 19.39
C LEU A 141 1.47 -4.93 20.33
N LYS A 142 0.22 -4.80 20.83
CA LYS A 142 -0.44 -5.85 21.61
C LYS A 142 -0.67 -7.14 20.81
N LYS A 143 -1.03 -7.04 19.53
CA LYS A 143 -1.18 -8.22 18.65
C LYS A 143 0.15 -8.93 18.40
N GLU A 144 1.24 -8.18 18.27
CA GLU A 144 2.59 -8.77 18.12
C GLU A 144 3.04 -9.48 19.40
N ILE A 145 2.74 -8.89 20.57
CA ILE A 145 2.96 -9.54 21.87
C ILE A 145 2.10 -10.81 21.98
N GLU A 146 0.86 -10.81 21.52
CA GLU A 146 0.01 -12.01 21.51
C GLU A 146 0.54 -13.09 20.54
N HIS A 147 0.94 -12.71 19.33
CA HIS A 147 1.52 -13.60 18.31
C HIS A 147 2.79 -14.30 18.83
N THR A 148 3.75 -13.52 19.36
CA THR A 148 4.98 -14.05 19.94
C THR A 148 4.73 -14.90 21.19
N ASN A 149 3.76 -14.56 22.04
CA ASN A 149 3.36 -15.41 23.18
C ASN A 149 2.77 -16.76 22.72
N ASN A 150 1.98 -16.77 21.66
CA ASN A 150 1.41 -18.00 21.08
C ASN A 150 2.49 -18.89 20.45
N LEU A 151 3.44 -18.30 19.70
CA LEU A 151 4.60 -19.01 19.15
C LEU A 151 5.47 -19.62 20.27
N MET A 152 5.73 -18.87 21.34
CA MET A 152 6.50 -19.32 22.49
C MET A 152 5.79 -20.34 23.39
N LYS A 153 4.50 -20.65 23.16
CA LYS A 153 3.73 -21.51 24.07
C LYS A 153 4.32 -22.92 24.18
N GLY A 154 4.56 -23.60 23.05
CA GLY A 154 5.12 -24.95 23.06
C GLY A 154 6.49 -25.02 23.74
N HIS A 155 7.35 -24.03 23.50
CA HIS A 155 8.65 -23.92 24.18
C HIS A 155 8.52 -23.74 25.70
N ARG A 156 7.50 -23.01 26.18
CA ARG A 156 7.23 -22.89 27.62
C ARG A 156 6.71 -24.19 28.22
N ASP A 157 5.84 -24.89 27.51
CA ASP A 157 5.32 -26.20 27.94
C ASP A 157 6.47 -27.23 28.05
N ASP A 158 7.43 -27.21 27.10
CA ASP A 158 8.67 -28.00 27.15
C ASP A 158 9.61 -27.54 28.29
N TRP A 159 9.79 -26.23 28.51
CA TRP A 159 10.63 -25.72 29.61
C TRP A 159 10.12 -26.12 30.99
N VAL A 160 8.79 -26.17 31.19
CA VAL A 160 8.19 -26.67 32.44
C VAL A 160 8.45 -28.16 32.64
N LYS A 161 8.57 -28.94 31.54
CA LYS A 161 8.74 -30.39 31.59
C LYS A 161 10.19 -30.86 31.67
N TYR A 162 11.12 -30.18 30.99
CA TYR A 162 12.52 -30.61 30.84
C TYR A 162 13.53 -29.59 31.38
N GLY A 163 13.09 -28.39 31.80
CA GLY A 163 13.95 -27.27 32.13
C GLY A 163 14.38 -26.45 30.90
N CYS A 164 15.20 -25.43 31.12
CA CYS A 164 15.78 -24.61 30.06
C CYS A 164 17.30 -24.48 30.27
N SER A 165 18.08 -24.81 29.24
CA SER A 165 19.54 -24.70 29.23
C SER A 165 19.98 -23.54 28.35
N ILE A 166 20.70 -22.58 28.92
CA ILE A 166 21.40 -21.55 28.13
C ILE A 166 22.69 -22.17 27.61
N CYS A 167 22.85 -22.19 26.28
CA CYS A 167 24.15 -22.42 25.65
C CYS A 167 24.91 -21.09 25.60
N GLN A 168 26.19 -21.12 25.96
CA GLN A 168 27.11 -19.97 25.98
C GLN A 168 28.27 -20.22 25.00
#